data_AF-A0A183IKU6-F1
#
_entry.id   AF-A0A183IKU6-F1
#
_cell.length_a   1.000
_cell.length_b   1.000
_cell.length_c   1.000
_cell.angle_alpha   90.00
_cell.angle_beta   90.00
_cell.angle_gamma   90.00
#
_symmetry.space_group_name_H-M   'P 1'
#
loop_
_entity.id
_entity.type
_entity.pdbx_description
1 polymer ?
#
loop_
_entity_poly.entity_id
_entity_poly.type
_entity_poly.pdbx_seq_one_letter_code
_entity_poly.pdbx_strand_id
1 'polypeptide(L)'
;MVTPVKVDDFRRKWDVAEYERLAQERIEEERAKLKEKEDKKPREKVKREFLKPRDYKIDLESKVGKSVVITKTTPASEAGGYYCNVCDCVVKDSINFLDHINGKKHQRNLGMSMRVKKSTLEDVKARFALKRQEAEEKKKTYDIEERMKEIIEEEQRLAEYRKQKKQEHKKRKQDETEQADPEIAAVMGFSGFSTSKK
;
A
#
# COMPACT_ATOMS: atom_id res chain seq x y z
N MET A 1 -36.30 31.61 67.51
CA MET A 1 -34.93 31.56 66.97
C MET A 1 -34.08 32.46 67.84
N VAL A 2 -33.23 31.89 68.69
CA VAL A 2 -32.26 32.65 69.50
C VAL A 2 -30.93 31.93 69.35
N THR A 3 -30.07 32.45 68.49
CA THR A 3 -28.68 32.00 68.37
C THR A 3 -27.91 32.50 69.59
N PRO A 4 -27.28 31.63 70.40
CA PRO A 4 -26.52 32.08 71.56
C PRO A 4 -25.29 32.88 71.10
N VAL A 5 -25.17 34.11 71.59
CA VAL A 5 -24.01 34.98 71.39
C VAL A 5 -22.83 34.36 72.14
N LYS A 6 -21.77 34.00 71.42
CA LYS A 6 -20.54 33.46 72.00
C LYS A 6 -19.82 34.59 72.74
N VAL A 7 -19.68 34.44 74.05
CA VAL A 7 -18.84 35.31 74.90
C VAL A 7 -17.40 34.83 74.74
N ASP A 8 -16.51 35.70 74.28
CA ASP A 8 -15.08 35.39 74.09
C ASP A 8 -14.38 35.22 75.45
N ASP A 9 -14.25 33.96 75.88
CA ASP A 9 -13.38 33.56 76.97
C ASP A 9 -11.93 33.52 76.46
N PHE A 10 -11.05 34.40 76.95
CA PHE A 10 -9.62 34.46 76.62
C PHE A 10 -8.81 33.20 77.05
N ARG A 11 -9.46 32.18 77.59
CA ARG A 11 -8.87 30.88 77.92
C ARG A 11 -9.09 29.95 76.73
N ARG A 12 -8.01 29.56 76.04
CA ARG A 12 -8.05 28.57 74.94
C ARG A 12 -8.73 27.29 75.43
N LYS A 13 -9.97 27.08 74.99
CA LYS A 13 -10.69 25.82 75.12
C LYS A 13 -10.44 25.04 73.83
N TRP A 14 -10.10 23.76 73.98
CA TRP A 14 -9.98 22.88 72.82
C TRP A 14 -11.39 22.54 72.33
N ASP A 15 -11.76 23.07 71.17
CA ASP A 15 -13.05 22.79 70.55
C ASP A 15 -12.99 21.44 69.82
N VAL A 16 -13.39 20.37 70.52
CA VAL A 16 -13.33 18.97 70.04
C VAL A 16 -13.97 18.80 68.66
N ALA A 17 -15.07 19.51 68.38
CA ALA A 17 -15.76 19.44 67.09
C ALA A 17 -14.97 20.05 65.92
N GLU A 18 -14.17 21.08 66.17
CA GLU A 18 -13.31 21.69 65.14
C GLU A 18 -12.15 20.74 64.80
N TYR A 19 -11.54 20.16 65.83
CA TYR A 19 -10.46 19.18 65.66
C TYR A 19 -10.95 17.89 65.01
N GLU A 20 -12.17 17.44 65.29
CA GLU A 20 -12.77 16.28 64.62
C GLU A 20 -13.00 16.54 63.12
N ARG A 21 -13.47 17.74 62.76
CA ARG A 21 -13.60 18.15 61.35
C ARG A 21 -12.25 18.23 60.64
N LEU A 22 -11.24 18.84 61.28
CA LEU A 22 -9.87 18.91 60.74
C LEU A 22 -9.26 17.52 60.57
N ALA A 23 -9.53 16.59 61.49
CA ALA A 23 -9.09 15.20 61.37
C ALA A 23 -9.77 14.48 60.20
N GLN A 24 -11.08 14.69 60.02
CA GLN A 24 -11.84 14.13 58.90
C GLN A 24 -11.37 14.67 57.54
N GLU A 25 -11.17 15.99 57.40
CA GLU A 25 -10.64 16.59 56.17
C GLU A 25 -9.26 16.03 55.81
N ARG A 26 -8.37 15.86 56.80
CA ARG A 26 -7.05 15.26 56.58
C ARG A 26 -7.15 13.81 56.11
N ILE A 27 -8.09 13.03 56.64
CA ILE A 27 -8.33 11.64 56.22
C ILE A 27 -8.90 11.60 54.79
N GLU A 28 -9.81 12.50 54.45
CA GLU A 28 -10.40 12.58 53.12
C GLU A 28 -9.39 13.02 52.05
N GLU A 29 -8.52 13.98 52.35
CA GLU A 29 -7.43 14.40 51.47
C GLU A 29 -6.43 13.28 51.21
N GLU A 30 -6.02 12.54 52.26
CA GLU A 30 -5.11 11.40 52.10
C GLU A 30 -5.78 10.29 51.27
N ARG A 31 -7.07 10.03 51.48
CA ARG A 31 -7.85 9.08 50.68
C ARG A 31 -8.01 9.53 49.22
N ALA A 32 -8.17 10.83 48.97
CA ALA A 32 -8.25 11.40 47.63
C ALA A 32 -6.91 11.28 46.89
N LYS A 33 -5.79 11.59 47.56
CA LYS A 33 -4.44 11.41 47.00
C LYS A 33 -4.11 9.95 46.71
N LEU A 34 -4.57 9.03 47.55
CA LEU A 34 -4.44 7.58 47.31
C LEU A 34 -5.25 7.15 46.08
N LYS A 35 -6.51 7.58 45.96
CA LYS A 35 -7.34 7.32 44.77
C LYS A 35 -6.72 7.89 43.49
N GLU A 36 -6.21 9.12 43.52
CA GLU A 36 -5.55 9.72 42.36
C GLU A 36 -4.28 8.95 41.93
N LYS A 37 -3.55 8.38 42.89
CA LYS A 37 -2.42 7.47 42.62
C LYS A 37 -2.88 6.13 42.06
N GLU A 38 -4.02 5.62 42.50
CA GLU A 38 -4.61 4.38 41.99
C GLU A 38 -5.23 4.55 40.60
N ASP A 39 -5.82 5.70 40.29
CA ASP A 39 -6.36 6.03 38.96
C ASP A 39 -5.25 6.30 37.94
N LYS A 40 -4.06 6.68 38.42
CA LYS A 40 -2.80 6.65 37.65
C LYS A 40 -2.24 5.23 37.48
N LYS A 41 -3.01 4.18 37.76
CA LYS A 41 -2.65 2.81 37.37
C LYS A 41 -2.33 2.78 35.87
N PRO A 42 -1.23 2.12 35.48
CA PRO A 42 -0.82 2.06 34.09
C PRO A 42 -1.93 1.42 33.28
N ARG A 43 -2.45 2.17 32.29
CA ARG A 43 -3.41 1.71 31.28
C ARG A 43 -3.13 0.25 30.96
N GLU A 44 -4.16 -0.61 31.05
CA GLU A 44 -4.05 -2.04 30.78
C GLU A 44 -3.11 -2.27 29.61
N LYS A 45 -2.12 -3.15 29.80
CA LYS A 45 -1.15 -3.51 28.77
C LYS A 45 -1.92 -4.21 27.66
N VAL A 46 -2.49 -3.44 26.72
CA VAL A 46 -3.15 -3.94 25.53
C VAL A 46 -2.17 -4.91 24.89
N LYS A 47 -2.55 -6.19 24.84
CA LYS A 47 -1.73 -7.24 24.25
C LYS A 47 -1.60 -6.91 22.77
N ARG A 48 -0.51 -6.24 22.42
CA ARG A 48 -0.20 -5.86 21.05
C ARG A 48 -0.01 -7.12 20.23
N GLU A 49 -0.62 -7.16 19.06
CA GLU A 49 -0.46 -8.28 18.14
C GLU A 49 1.03 -8.45 17.76
N PHE A 50 1.39 -9.68 17.39
CA PHE A 50 2.72 -9.96 16.85
C PHE A 50 2.92 -9.26 15.51
N LEU A 51 4.16 -8.96 15.17
CA LEU A 51 4.52 -8.30 13.92
C LEU A 51 4.08 -9.17 12.73
N LYS A 52 3.16 -8.64 11.92
CA LYS A 52 2.76 -9.23 10.63
C LYS A 52 3.63 -8.62 9.51
N PRO A 53 4.03 -9.42 8.49
CA PRO A 53 4.63 -8.86 7.29
C PRO A 53 3.63 -7.94 6.57
N ARG A 54 4.12 -6.98 5.80
CA ARG A 54 3.27 -6.11 4.97
C ARG A 54 2.96 -6.80 3.65
N ASP A 55 1.69 -6.69 3.22
CA ASP A 55 1.20 -7.31 1.99
C ASP A 55 1.25 -6.36 0.78
N TYR A 56 1.62 -5.09 0.97
CA TYR A 56 1.75 -4.11 -0.11
C TYR A 56 3.19 -3.62 -0.25
N LYS A 57 3.62 -3.48 -1.51
CA LYS A 57 4.87 -2.82 -1.87
C LYS A 57 4.65 -1.32 -1.80
N ILE A 58 5.58 -0.61 -1.16
CA ILE A 58 5.52 0.85 -1.08
C ILE A 58 6.14 1.38 -2.37
N ASP A 59 5.38 2.13 -3.16
CA ASP A 59 5.85 2.68 -4.42
C ASP A 59 6.40 4.09 -4.20
N LEU A 60 7.73 4.21 -4.11
CA LEU A 60 8.44 5.47 -3.94
C LEU A 60 8.83 6.14 -5.27
N GLU A 61 8.70 5.42 -6.38
CA GLU A 61 9.19 5.86 -7.70
C GLU A 61 8.18 6.74 -8.46
N SER A 62 6.89 6.64 -8.17
CA SER A 62 5.83 7.33 -8.95
C SER A 62 5.84 8.86 -8.83
N LYS A 63 6.57 9.41 -7.85
CA LYS A 63 6.75 10.84 -7.63
C LYS A 63 8.14 11.36 -8.04
N VAL A 64 9.03 10.49 -8.56
CA VAL A 64 10.34 10.90 -9.05
C VAL A 64 10.16 11.70 -10.36
N GLY A 65 10.75 12.90 -10.42
CA GLY A 65 10.71 13.76 -11.62
C GLY A 65 9.50 14.67 -11.77
N LYS A 66 8.54 14.66 -10.83
CA LYS A 66 7.39 15.59 -10.82
C LYS A 66 7.69 16.78 -9.92
N SER A 67 7.75 17.98 -10.47
CA SER A 67 7.82 19.23 -9.70
C SER A 67 6.41 19.65 -9.27
N VAL A 68 6.19 19.75 -7.96
CA VAL A 68 4.92 20.23 -7.39
C VAL A 68 5.18 21.58 -6.75
N VAL A 69 4.40 22.60 -7.15
CA VAL A 69 4.45 23.93 -6.55
C VAL A 69 3.75 23.88 -5.20
N ILE A 70 4.49 24.08 -4.11
CA ILE A 70 3.97 24.04 -2.75
C ILE A 70 3.48 25.43 -2.37
N THR A 71 2.18 25.59 -2.13
CA THR A 71 1.60 26.81 -1.53
C THR A 71 1.38 26.60 -0.03
N LYS A 72 1.24 27.69 0.75
CA LYS A 72 1.01 27.62 2.21
C LYS A 72 -0.30 26.91 2.60
N THR A 73 -1.22 26.76 1.67
CA THR A 73 -2.55 26.13 1.83
C THR A 73 -2.61 24.67 1.38
N THR A 74 -1.54 24.13 0.77
CA THR A 74 -1.51 22.75 0.31
C THR A 74 -1.40 21.79 1.50
N PRO A 75 -2.23 20.73 1.60
CA PRO A 75 -2.16 19.77 2.70
C PRO A 75 -0.80 19.10 2.78
N ALA A 76 -0.34 18.78 4.00
CA ALA A 76 0.96 18.18 4.26
C ALA A 76 1.20 16.86 3.51
N SER A 77 0.13 16.19 3.05
CA SER A 77 0.19 14.98 2.22
C SER A 77 0.64 15.21 0.77
N GLU A 78 0.48 16.44 0.28
CA GLU A 78 0.90 16.88 -1.06
C GLU A 78 2.09 17.84 -1.03
N ALA A 79 2.42 18.35 0.16
CA ALA A 79 3.69 19.04 0.38
C ALA A 79 4.85 18.07 0.07
N GLY A 80 5.88 18.57 -0.62
CA GLY A 80 7.01 17.76 -1.07
C GLY A 80 7.59 16.86 0.03
N GLY A 81 7.55 15.55 -0.21
CA GLY A 81 7.98 14.51 0.73
C GLY A 81 7.04 13.29 0.73
N TYR A 82 7.40 12.30 1.54
CA TYR A 82 6.58 11.13 1.86
C TYR A 82 5.77 11.41 3.13
N TYR A 83 4.45 11.26 3.04
CA TYR A 83 3.53 11.50 4.16
C TYR A 83 3.14 10.18 4.84
N CYS A 84 3.18 10.14 6.17
CA CYS A 84 2.70 9.00 6.94
C CYS A 84 1.38 9.31 7.66
N ASN A 85 0.30 8.59 7.30
CA ASN A 85 -1.06 8.78 7.86
C ASN A 85 -1.20 8.42 9.35
N VAL A 86 -0.27 7.62 9.90
CA VAL A 86 -0.38 7.10 11.28
C VAL A 86 0.32 8.02 12.29
N CYS A 87 1.27 8.83 11.80
CA CYS A 87 2.13 9.66 12.63
C CYS A 87 2.05 11.15 12.27
N ASP A 88 1.26 11.51 11.26
CA ASP A 88 1.07 12.88 10.73
C ASP A 88 2.39 13.65 10.55
N CYS A 89 3.39 12.96 9.99
CA CYS A 89 4.70 13.55 9.73
C CYS A 89 5.06 13.46 8.24
N VAL A 90 5.68 14.54 7.74
CA VAL A 90 6.27 14.60 6.39
C VAL A 90 7.74 14.24 6.51
N VAL A 91 8.15 13.19 5.80
CA VAL A 91 9.53 12.74 5.73
C VAL A 91 10.07 13.04 4.33
N LYS A 92 11.26 13.66 4.25
CA LYS A 92 11.81 14.15 2.98
C LYS A 92 12.46 13.04 2.15
N ASP A 93 13.08 12.06 2.81
CA ASP A 93 13.85 10.99 2.16
C ASP A 93 13.09 9.67 2.13
N SER A 94 13.34 8.88 1.08
CA SER A 94 12.79 7.54 0.89
C SER A 94 13.23 6.57 1.99
N ILE A 95 14.50 6.62 2.36
CA ILE A 95 15.09 5.76 3.40
C ILE A 95 14.46 6.08 4.76
N ASN A 96 14.37 7.37 5.08
CA ASN A 96 13.78 7.80 6.35
C ASN A 96 12.27 7.48 6.42
N PHE A 97 11.56 7.42 5.29
CA PHE A 97 10.15 6.97 5.26
C PHE A 97 10.02 5.47 5.56
N LEU A 98 10.92 4.64 5.00
CA LEU A 98 10.98 3.21 5.33
C LEU A 98 11.33 2.99 6.80
N ASP A 99 12.29 3.74 7.33
CA ASP A 99 12.68 3.68 8.75
C ASP A 99 11.58 4.21 9.68
N HIS A 100 10.83 5.22 9.24
CA HIS A 100 9.68 5.74 9.97
C HIS A 100 8.57 4.69 10.09
N ILE A 101 8.22 4.05 8.98
CA ILE A 101 7.21 2.99 8.89
C ILE A 101 7.63 1.76 9.71
N ASN A 102 8.93 1.46 9.78
CA ASN A 102 9.48 0.40 10.64
C ASN A 102 9.75 0.86 12.08
N GLY A 103 9.52 2.13 12.38
CA GLY A 103 9.83 2.74 13.67
C GLY A 103 8.91 2.24 14.79
N LYS A 104 9.45 2.19 16.02
CA LYS A 104 8.70 1.81 17.24
C LYS A 104 7.46 2.67 17.47
N LYS A 105 7.48 3.95 17.05
CA LYS A 105 6.37 4.89 17.22
C LYS A 105 5.20 4.54 16.28
N HIS A 106 5.50 4.34 15.00
CA HIS A 106 4.52 3.94 14.00
C HIS A 106 3.88 2.60 14.34
N GLN A 107 4.70 1.59 14.67
CA GLN A 107 4.21 0.25 15.01
C GLN A 107 3.36 0.23 16.29
N ARG A 108 3.67 1.11 17.25
CA ARG A 108 2.91 1.26 18.50
C ARG A 108 1.53 1.83 18.26
N ASN A 109 1.41 2.81 17.37
CA ASN A 109 0.11 3.38 16.98
C ASN A 109 -0.74 2.37 16.21
N LEU A 110 -0.11 1.52 15.39
CA LEU A 110 -0.74 0.37 14.74
C LEU A 110 -1.13 -0.78 15.69
N GLY A 111 -0.77 -0.68 16.97
CA GLY A 111 -1.12 -1.70 17.96
C GLY A 111 -0.33 -3.01 17.84
N MET A 112 0.74 -3.07 17.04
CA MET A 112 1.60 -4.26 16.98
C MET A 112 2.87 -4.08 17.81
N SER A 113 3.45 -5.18 18.24
CA SER A 113 4.76 -5.21 18.87
C SER A 113 5.80 -5.67 17.84
N MET A 114 7.02 -5.14 17.90
CA MET A 114 8.16 -5.62 17.08
C MET A 114 8.62 -7.05 17.45
N ARG A 115 7.91 -7.75 18.34
CA ARG A 115 8.22 -9.12 18.69
C ARG A 115 7.62 -10.04 17.62
N VAL A 116 8.46 -10.80 16.95
CA VAL A 116 8.06 -11.83 15.99
C VAL A 116 7.73 -13.12 16.76
N LYS A 117 6.69 -13.84 16.33
CA LYS A 117 6.36 -15.17 16.88
C LYS A 117 7.43 -16.17 16.44
N LYS A 118 7.89 -17.03 17.36
CA LYS A 118 8.76 -18.16 16.99
C LYS A 118 7.95 -19.14 16.15
N SER A 119 8.47 -19.51 14.98
CA SER A 119 7.82 -20.43 14.04
C SER A 119 7.81 -21.86 14.58
N THR A 120 6.69 -22.56 14.42
CA THR A 120 6.58 -24.02 14.69
C THR A 120 6.86 -24.84 13.43
N LEU A 121 6.99 -26.17 13.57
CA LEU A 121 7.17 -27.07 12.41
C LEU A 121 5.98 -27.02 11.43
N GLU A 122 4.76 -26.82 11.95
CA GLU A 122 3.54 -26.69 11.16
C GLU A 122 3.55 -25.42 10.31
N ASP A 123 3.96 -24.28 10.90
CA ASP A 123 4.10 -23.00 10.18
C ASP A 123 5.09 -23.12 9.01
N VAL A 124 6.17 -23.89 9.20
CA VAL A 124 7.19 -24.11 8.18
C VAL A 124 6.63 -24.97 7.04
N LYS A 125 5.93 -26.07 7.35
CA LYS A 125 5.29 -26.91 6.32
C LYS A 125 4.26 -26.13 5.50
N ALA A 126 3.44 -25.29 6.15
CA ALA A 126 2.49 -24.42 5.47
C ALA A 126 3.19 -23.43 4.52
N ARG A 127 4.30 -22.81 4.94
CA ARG A 127 5.08 -21.92 4.06
C ARG A 127 5.71 -22.65 2.88
N PHE A 128 6.20 -23.87 3.07
CA PHE A 128 6.75 -24.67 1.97
C PHE A 128 5.68 -25.06 0.95
N ALA A 129 4.47 -25.38 1.40
CA ALA A 129 3.36 -25.64 0.50
C ALA A 129 2.99 -24.41 -0.35
N LEU A 130 2.86 -23.24 0.28
CA LEU A 130 2.57 -21.99 -0.43
C LEU A 130 3.67 -21.62 -1.43
N LYS A 131 4.94 -21.66 -1.01
CA LYS A 131 6.07 -21.39 -1.92
C LYS A 131 6.16 -22.37 -3.08
N ARG A 132 5.79 -23.63 -2.86
CA ARG A 132 5.74 -24.63 -3.93
C ARG A 132 4.64 -24.32 -4.93
N GLN A 133 3.45 -23.92 -4.46
CA GLN A 133 2.35 -23.48 -5.31
C GLN A 133 2.74 -22.24 -6.12
N GLU A 134 3.32 -21.22 -5.50
CA GLU A 134 3.82 -20.03 -6.20
C GLU A 134 4.90 -20.37 -7.24
N ALA A 135 5.77 -21.33 -6.95
CA ALA A 135 6.78 -21.79 -7.91
C ALA A 135 6.16 -22.57 -9.07
N GLU A 136 5.12 -23.35 -8.84
CA GLU A 136 4.37 -24.06 -9.88
C GLU A 136 3.56 -23.09 -10.76
N GLU A 137 2.95 -22.06 -10.18
CA GLU A 137 2.29 -20.98 -10.93
C GLU A 137 3.27 -20.23 -11.81
N LYS A 138 4.43 -19.84 -11.29
CA LYS A 138 5.49 -19.20 -12.09
C LYS A 138 5.95 -20.10 -13.23
N LYS A 139 6.12 -21.40 -13.00
CA LYS A 139 6.47 -22.35 -14.08
C LYS A 139 5.38 -22.43 -15.15
N LYS A 140 4.10 -22.43 -14.76
CA LYS A 140 2.98 -22.41 -15.71
C LYS A 140 2.92 -21.10 -16.50
N THR A 141 3.23 -19.95 -15.89
CA THR A 141 3.29 -18.67 -16.63
C THR A 141 4.43 -18.67 -17.64
N TYR A 142 5.59 -19.24 -17.31
CA TYR A 142 6.68 -19.39 -18.27
C TYR A 142 6.30 -20.32 -19.44
N ASP A 143 5.65 -21.45 -19.19
CA ASP A 143 5.18 -22.37 -20.24
C ASP A 143 4.14 -21.70 -21.18
N ILE A 144 3.23 -20.88 -20.64
CA ILE A 144 2.26 -20.13 -21.47
C ILE A 144 2.96 -19.04 -22.30
N GLU A 145 3.91 -18.32 -21.72
CA GLU A 145 4.69 -17.30 -22.44
C GLU A 145 5.56 -17.91 -23.54
N GLU A 146 6.19 -19.05 -23.29
CA GLU A 146 6.99 -19.78 -24.29
C GLU A 146 6.09 -20.28 -25.43
N ARG A 147 4.95 -20.91 -25.13
CA ARG A 147 3.99 -21.32 -26.17
C ARG A 147 3.42 -20.13 -26.96
N MET A 148 3.17 -19.01 -26.31
CA MET A 148 2.67 -17.82 -26.99
C MET A 148 3.75 -17.21 -27.92
N LYS A 149 5.02 -17.26 -27.51
CA LYS A 149 6.15 -16.86 -28.37
C LYS A 149 6.29 -17.80 -29.56
N GLU A 150 6.18 -19.11 -29.37
CA GLU A 150 6.23 -20.10 -30.47
C GLU A 150 5.12 -19.87 -31.50
N ILE A 151 3.88 -19.63 -31.06
CA ILE A 151 2.74 -19.33 -31.96
C ILE A 151 2.98 -18.03 -32.73
N ILE A 152 3.50 -16.99 -32.07
CA ILE A 152 3.82 -15.70 -32.71
C ILE A 152 4.94 -15.88 -33.74
N GLU A 153 5.97 -16.67 -33.43
CA GLU A 153 7.07 -16.97 -34.35
C GLU A 153 6.59 -17.79 -35.55
N GLU A 154 5.74 -18.80 -35.34
CA GLU A 154 5.14 -19.58 -36.43
C GLU A 154 4.25 -18.71 -37.33
N GLU A 155 3.42 -17.84 -36.75
CA GLU A 155 2.58 -16.92 -37.52
C GLU A 155 3.44 -15.93 -38.33
N GLN A 156 4.53 -15.42 -37.75
CA GLN A 156 5.49 -14.56 -38.44
C GLN A 156 6.17 -15.30 -39.60
N ARG A 157 6.63 -16.55 -39.39
CA ARG A 157 7.20 -17.40 -40.44
C ARG A 157 6.19 -17.65 -41.56
N LEU A 158 4.93 -17.93 -41.22
CA LEU A 158 3.87 -18.13 -42.21
C LEU A 158 3.55 -16.84 -42.98
N ALA A 159 3.57 -15.69 -42.30
CA ALA A 159 3.36 -14.38 -42.90
C ALA A 159 4.52 -14.00 -43.84
N GLU A 160 5.76 -14.29 -43.45
CA GLU A 160 6.95 -14.14 -44.29
C GLU A 160 6.88 -15.03 -45.52
N TYR A 161 6.53 -16.31 -45.36
CA TYR A 161 6.34 -17.24 -46.47
C TYR A 161 5.21 -16.78 -47.42
N ARG A 162 4.10 -16.28 -46.88
CA ARG A 162 3.00 -15.69 -47.68
C ARG A 162 3.46 -14.43 -48.41
N LYS A 163 4.27 -13.57 -47.80
CA LYS A 163 4.85 -12.37 -48.43
C LYS A 163 5.82 -12.76 -49.54
N GLN A 164 6.70 -13.74 -49.32
CA GLN A 164 7.63 -14.23 -50.32
C GLN A 164 6.91 -14.87 -51.51
N LYS A 165 5.88 -15.70 -51.28
CA LYS A 165 5.03 -16.25 -52.36
C LYS A 165 4.31 -15.16 -53.16
N LYS A 166 3.79 -14.12 -52.48
CA LYS A 166 3.18 -12.97 -53.16
C LYS A 166 4.19 -12.19 -53.99
N GLN A 167 5.42 -12.00 -53.49
CA GLN A 167 6.49 -11.33 -54.22
C GLN A 167 6.97 -12.17 -55.42
N GLU A 168 7.14 -13.48 -55.25
CA GLU A 168 7.53 -14.38 -56.34
C GLU A 168 6.46 -14.42 -57.43
N HIS A 169 5.19 -14.53 -57.06
CA HIS A 169 4.09 -14.48 -58.00
C HIS A 169 3.97 -13.11 -58.68
N LYS A 170 4.28 -12.01 -57.98
CA LYS A 170 4.34 -10.67 -58.59
C LYS A 170 5.51 -10.54 -59.57
N LYS A 171 6.68 -11.10 -59.25
CA LYS A 171 7.85 -11.14 -60.15
C LYS A 171 7.56 -11.99 -61.38
N ARG A 172 7.01 -13.20 -61.21
CA ARG A 172 6.59 -14.07 -62.34
C ARG A 172 5.55 -13.39 -63.23
N LYS A 173 4.57 -12.71 -62.65
CA LYS A 173 3.60 -11.92 -63.43
C LYS A 173 4.24 -10.74 -64.15
N GLN A 174 5.26 -10.12 -63.56
CA GLN A 174 5.98 -9.01 -64.18
C GLN A 174 6.82 -9.51 -65.37
N ASP A 175 7.51 -10.64 -65.21
CA ASP A 175 8.24 -11.32 -66.29
C ASP A 175 7.29 -11.81 -67.41
N GLU A 176 6.11 -12.31 -67.06
CA GLU A 176 5.07 -12.76 -68.01
C GLU A 176 4.40 -11.58 -68.74
N THR A 177 4.24 -10.42 -68.09
CA THR A 177 3.77 -9.18 -68.75
C THR A 177 4.82 -8.50 -69.62
N GLU A 178 6.11 -8.74 -69.39
CA GLU A 178 7.18 -8.28 -70.29
C GLU A 178 7.32 -9.17 -71.54
N GLN A 179 6.69 -10.35 -71.56
CA GLN A 179 6.67 -11.29 -72.69
C GLN A 179 5.30 -11.48 -73.36
N ALA A 180 4.23 -10.91 -72.80
CA ALA A 180 2.89 -10.97 -73.39
C ALA A 180 2.59 -9.71 -74.24
N ASP A 181 2.63 -9.87 -75.56
CA ASP A 181 2.14 -8.90 -76.53
C ASP A 181 0.68 -8.49 -76.23
N PRO A 182 0.28 -7.22 -76.47
CA PRO A 182 -1.01 -6.66 -76.09
C PRO A 182 -2.22 -7.36 -76.73
N GLU A 183 -2.00 -8.20 -77.75
CA GLU A 183 -3.04 -8.98 -78.42
C GLU A 183 -3.54 -10.18 -77.58
N ILE A 184 -2.70 -10.80 -76.76
CA ILE A 184 -3.06 -12.01 -75.99
C ILE A 184 -3.87 -11.66 -74.72
N ALA A 185 -3.64 -10.47 -74.15
CA ALA A 185 -4.41 -9.94 -73.02
C ALA A 185 -5.89 -9.67 -73.38
N ALA A 186 -6.17 -9.38 -74.65
CA ALA A 186 -7.53 -9.23 -75.17
C ALA A 186 -8.25 -10.59 -75.35
N VAL A 187 -7.50 -11.67 -75.61
CA VAL A 187 -8.02 -13.04 -75.75
C VAL A 187 -8.31 -13.69 -74.39
N MET A 188 -7.56 -13.35 -73.34
CA MET A 188 -7.80 -13.86 -71.96
C MET A 188 -8.81 -13.04 -71.13
N GLY A 189 -9.56 -12.13 -71.75
CA GLY A 189 -10.75 -11.52 -71.12
C GLY A 189 -10.48 -10.49 -70.02
N PHE A 190 -9.31 -9.86 -69.98
CA PHE A 190 -8.99 -8.78 -69.02
C PHE A 190 -9.59 -7.41 -69.37
N SER A 191 -10.43 -7.33 -70.40
CA SER A 191 -11.16 -6.12 -70.78
C SER A 191 -12.51 -6.04 -70.06
N GLY A 192 -12.54 -5.33 -68.94
CA GLY A 192 -13.78 -4.71 -68.46
C GLY A 192 -14.30 -5.18 -67.11
N PHE A 193 -13.79 -4.56 -66.04
CA PHE A 193 -14.59 -4.35 -64.82
C PHE A 193 -14.50 -2.88 -64.40
N SER A 194 -15.01 -1.99 -65.27
CA SER A 194 -15.33 -0.63 -64.88
C SER A 194 -16.80 -0.59 -64.48
N THR A 195 -17.07 -0.68 -63.18
CA THR A 195 -18.41 -0.41 -62.64
C THR A 195 -18.52 1.08 -62.36
N SER A 196 -19.53 1.68 -62.98
CA SER A 196 -19.88 3.08 -62.88
C SER A 196 -20.55 3.38 -61.53
N LYS A 197 -20.08 4.40 -60.80
CA LYS A 197 -20.95 5.36 -60.11
C LYS A 197 -20.19 6.64 -59.71
N LYS A 198 -20.88 7.75 -59.95
CA LYS A 198 -20.55 9.14 -59.58
C LYS A 198 -20.15 9.30 -58.12
#